data_AF-A0A9E3AUR9-F1
#
_entry.id   AF-A0A9E3AUR9-F1
#
_cell.length_a   1.000
_cell.length_b   1.000
_cell.length_c   1.000
_cell.angle_alpha   90.00
_cell.angle_beta   90.00
_cell.angle_gamma   90.00
#
_symmetry.space_group_name_H-M   'P 1'
#
loop_
_entity.id
_entity.type
_entity.pdbx_description
1 polymer ?
#
loop_
_entity_poly.entity_id
_entity_poly.type
_entity_poly.pdbx_seq_one_letter_code
_entity_poly.pdbx_strand_id
1 'polypeptide(L)'
;DQTLRDSRWDMTYLGMQVVIEGLALAAFQTTRDYAQNPLAQQVNAYVMQDESRHVAFGRLALRDYYPHLTQKERDEREEFLIEACYLMRDRFEAREVWQTLGLPVEECVEFQNNSPLMKTFRNGLFMRIVPIVKDIGLWGEKVRKGYEEMGVLEYANTDVEALQKNDDAIARDLDARRSHVRKTIETGIAAAE
;
A
#
# COMPACT_ATOMS: atom_id res chain seq x y z
N ASP A 1 -7.46 -15.56 -3.90
CA ASP A 1 -7.31 -16.87 -4.57
C ASP A 1 -6.45 -16.84 -5.82
N GLN A 2 -6.68 -15.97 -6.81
CA GLN A 2 -5.88 -15.96 -8.06
C GLN A 2 -4.38 -15.73 -7.81
N THR A 3 -3.99 -14.74 -7.00
CA THR A 3 -2.58 -14.44 -6.68
C THR A 3 -1.83 -15.58 -5.97
N LEU A 4 -2.49 -16.25 -5.03
CA LEU A 4 -1.86 -17.23 -4.13
C LEU A 4 -1.87 -18.65 -4.67
N ARG A 5 -2.65 -18.93 -5.74
CA ARG A 5 -2.76 -20.25 -6.35
C ARG A 5 -2.05 -20.36 -7.70
N ASP A 6 -1.52 -19.26 -8.24
CA ASP A 6 -0.71 -19.29 -9.45
C ASP A 6 0.63 -20.00 -9.15
N SER A 7 1.03 -20.94 -10.01
CA SER A 7 2.28 -21.67 -9.85
C SER A 7 3.51 -20.85 -10.28
N ARG A 8 3.29 -19.74 -11.00
CA ARG A 8 4.33 -18.84 -11.48
C ARG A 8 4.65 -17.84 -10.37
N TRP A 9 5.88 -17.91 -9.86
CA TRP A 9 6.31 -17.10 -8.72
C TRP A 9 6.18 -15.58 -8.98
N ASP A 10 6.39 -15.14 -10.22
CA ASP A 10 6.34 -13.73 -10.61
C ASP A 10 4.91 -13.17 -10.55
N MET A 11 3.90 -13.98 -10.83
CA MET A 11 2.48 -13.61 -10.68
C MET A 11 2.12 -13.42 -9.22
N THR A 12 2.63 -14.29 -8.33
CA THR A 12 2.47 -14.11 -6.89
C THR A 12 3.16 -12.83 -6.43
N TYR A 13 4.37 -12.54 -6.94
CA TYR A 13 5.09 -11.31 -6.57
C TYR A 13 4.39 -10.05 -7.08
N LEU A 14 3.85 -10.09 -8.30
CA LEU A 14 3.07 -9.00 -8.85
C LEU A 14 1.81 -8.75 -8.02
N GLY A 15 1.05 -9.79 -7.70
CA GLY A 15 -0.19 -9.61 -6.96
C GLY A 15 0.01 -9.30 -5.48
N MET A 16 0.94 -9.96 -4.81
CA MET A 16 1.16 -9.77 -3.37
C MET A 16 2.06 -8.57 -3.10
N GLN A 17 3.30 -8.61 -3.57
CA GLN A 17 4.29 -7.58 -3.23
C GLN A 17 4.06 -6.25 -3.94
N VAL A 18 3.55 -6.24 -5.17
CA VAL A 18 3.31 -4.96 -5.87
C VAL A 18 1.91 -4.43 -5.59
N VAL A 19 0.87 -5.24 -5.78
CA VAL A 19 -0.51 -4.78 -5.66
C VAL A 19 -0.99 -4.75 -4.21
N ILE A 20 -1.07 -5.89 -3.52
CA ILE A 20 -1.68 -5.97 -2.18
C ILE A 20 -0.87 -5.20 -1.14
N GLU A 21 0.44 -5.43 -1.05
CA GLU A 21 1.31 -4.75 -0.08
C GLU A 21 1.47 -3.26 -0.41
N GLY A 22 1.56 -2.88 -1.69
CA GLY A 22 1.60 -1.49 -2.13
C GLY A 22 0.34 -0.70 -1.71
N LEU A 23 -0.84 -1.32 -1.83
CA LEU A 23 -2.11 -0.81 -1.36
C LEU A 23 -2.16 -0.72 0.17
N ALA A 24 -1.70 -1.77 0.86
CA ALA A 24 -1.66 -1.84 2.32
C ALA A 24 -0.79 -0.73 2.91
N LEU A 25 0.37 -0.45 2.32
CA LEU A 25 1.25 0.65 2.74
C LEU A 25 0.55 2.00 2.72
N ALA A 26 -0.26 2.30 1.71
CA ALA A 26 -1.01 3.56 1.65
C ALA A 26 -2.12 3.64 2.72
N ALA A 27 -2.81 2.52 2.98
CA ALA A 27 -3.82 2.44 4.04
C ALA A 27 -3.21 2.56 5.45
N PHE A 28 -2.11 1.88 5.71
CA PHE A 28 -1.37 1.97 6.97
C PHE A 28 -0.72 3.34 7.15
N GLN A 29 -0.25 3.98 6.08
CA GLN A 29 0.23 5.36 6.11
C GLN A 29 -0.85 6.31 6.61
N THR A 30 -2.06 6.22 6.04
CA THR A 30 -3.20 7.03 6.46
C THR A 30 -3.51 6.77 7.94
N THR A 31 -3.54 5.51 8.36
CA THR A 31 -3.83 5.17 9.76
C THR A 31 -2.76 5.70 10.71
N ARG A 32 -1.48 5.56 10.38
CA ARG A 32 -0.35 6.09 11.16
C ARG A 32 -0.46 7.61 11.32
N ASP A 33 -0.73 8.32 10.24
CA ASP A 33 -0.68 9.78 10.22
C ASP A 33 -1.89 10.42 10.95
N TYR A 34 -3.04 9.75 10.96
CA TYR A 34 -4.26 10.26 11.62
C TYR A 34 -4.59 9.63 12.99
N ALA A 35 -3.96 8.51 13.35
CA ALA A 35 -4.21 7.85 14.63
C ALA A 35 -3.86 8.79 15.80
N GLN A 36 -4.80 8.93 16.73
CA GLN A 36 -4.60 9.69 17.97
C GLN A 36 -3.93 8.85 19.07
N ASN A 37 -3.88 7.53 18.90
CA ASN A 37 -3.27 6.61 19.85
C ASN A 37 -1.79 6.36 19.48
N PRO A 38 -0.82 6.68 20.37
CA PRO A 38 0.61 6.51 20.07
C PRO A 38 1.05 5.06 19.79
N LEU A 39 0.37 4.06 20.37
CA LEU A 39 0.66 2.65 20.07
C LEU A 39 0.20 2.28 18.67
N ALA A 40 -0.97 2.76 18.24
CA ALA A 40 -1.44 2.54 16.88
C ALA A 40 -0.50 3.18 15.85
N GLN A 41 0.02 4.39 16.12
CA GLN A 41 1.03 5.01 15.26
C GLN A 41 2.31 4.16 15.16
N GLN A 42 2.81 3.65 16.28
CA GLN A 42 4.00 2.80 16.33
C GLN A 42 3.81 1.48 15.58
N VAL A 43 2.72 0.76 15.83
CA VAL A 43 2.43 -0.51 15.16
C VAL A 43 2.38 -0.31 13.65
N ASN A 44 1.66 0.71 13.18
CA ASN A 44 1.59 1.00 11.75
C ASN A 44 2.95 1.41 11.17
N ALA A 45 3.77 2.16 11.90
CA ALA A 45 5.12 2.52 11.43
C ALA A 45 6.02 1.29 11.25
N TYR A 46 5.96 0.32 12.17
CA TYR A 46 6.74 -0.92 12.04
C TYR A 46 6.23 -1.83 10.92
N VAL A 47 4.90 -1.97 10.78
CA VAL A 47 4.30 -2.70 9.65
C VAL A 47 4.74 -2.08 8.34
N MET A 48 4.65 -0.76 8.22
CA MET A 48 5.12 -0.05 7.01
C MET A 48 6.60 -0.30 6.73
N GLN A 49 7.43 -0.38 7.76
CA GLN A 49 8.85 -0.68 7.61
C GLN A 49 9.09 -2.05 6.97
N ASP A 50 8.35 -3.07 7.42
CA ASP A 50 8.47 -4.44 6.92
C ASP A 50 7.91 -4.58 5.50
N GLU A 51 6.69 -4.12 5.27
CA GLU A 51 6.05 -4.19 3.95
C GLU A 51 6.81 -3.38 2.90
N SER A 52 7.48 -2.28 3.29
CA SER A 52 8.35 -1.55 2.36
C SER A 52 9.51 -2.40 1.83
N ARG A 53 10.01 -3.34 2.64
CA ARG A 53 11.07 -4.28 2.24
C ARG A 53 10.53 -5.39 1.35
N HIS A 54 9.34 -5.91 1.64
CA HIS A 54 8.67 -6.89 0.79
C HIS A 54 8.37 -6.32 -0.60
N VAL A 55 7.82 -5.11 -0.65
CA VAL A 55 7.58 -4.35 -1.89
C VAL A 55 8.90 -4.08 -2.64
N ALA A 56 9.95 -3.64 -1.94
CA ALA A 56 11.25 -3.40 -2.57
C ALA A 56 11.87 -4.69 -3.15
N PHE A 57 11.76 -5.80 -2.43
CA PHE A 57 12.22 -7.11 -2.89
C PHE A 57 11.44 -7.57 -4.13
N GLY A 58 10.11 -7.50 -4.09
CA GLY A 58 9.25 -7.82 -5.23
C GLY A 58 9.59 -6.95 -6.45
N ARG A 59 9.72 -5.64 -6.27
CA ARG A 59 10.13 -4.69 -7.31
C ARG A 59 11.45 -5.12 -7.97
N LEU A 60 12.50 -5.33 -7.18
CA LEU A 60 13.82 -5.66 -7.70
C LEU A 60 13.80 -7.00 -8.45
N ALA A 61 13.17 -8.03 -7.89
CA ALA A 61 13.07 -9.34 -8.51
C ALA A 61 12.30 -9.30 -9.85
N LEU A 62 11.17 -8.61 -9.88
CA LEU A 62 10.33 -8.50 -11.09
C LEU A 62 10.99 -7.63 -12.17
N ARG A 63 11.62 -6.52 -11.79
CA ARG A 63 12.35 -5.65 -12.72
C ARG A 63 13.46 -6.38 -13.45
N ASP A 64 14.18 -7.26 -12.74
CA ASP A 64 15.27 -8.03 -13.33
C ASP A 64 14.72 -9.20 -14.19
N TYR A 65 13.54 -9.73 -13.88
CA TYR A 65 12.94 -10.88 -14.57
C TYR A 65 12.11 -10.53 -15.82
N TYR A 66 11.25 -9.51 -15.76
CA TYR A 66 10.32 -9.16 -16.84
C TYR A 66 10.93 -8.79 -18.21
N PRO A 67 12.17 -8.29 -18.30
CA PRO A 67 12.86 -8.15 -19.58
C PRO A 67 13.04 -9.48 -20.33
N HIS A 68 13.06 -10.62 -19.62
CA HIS A 68 13.21 -11.95 -20.19
C HIS A 68 11.89 -12.61 -20.64
N LEU A 69 10.75 -11.99 -20.35
CA LEU A 69 9.44 -12.48 -20.78
C LEU A 69 9.17 -12.16 -22.25
N THR A 70 8.42 -13.06 -22.89
CA THR A 70 7.83 -12.77 -24.19
C THR A 70 6.77 -11.66 -24.08
N GLN A 71 6.43 -11.03 -25.20
CA GLN A 71 5.38 -10.01 -25.17
C GLN A 71 4.03 -10.57 -24.70
N LYS A 72 3.68 -11.78 -25.14
CA LYS A 72 2.45 -12.46 -24.71
C LYS A 72 2.41 -12.64 -23.19
N GLU A 73 3.51 -13.10 -22.59
CA GLU A 73 3.57 -13.27 -21.14
C GLU A 73 3.45 -11.92 -20.41
N ARG A 74 4.08 -10.85 -20.91
CA ARG A 74 3.91 -9.50 -20.35
C ARG A 74 2.47 -9.02 -20.45
N ASP A 75 1.81 -9.24 -21.59
CA ASP A 75 0.41 -8.84 -21.79
C ASP A 75 -0.53 -9.56 -20.79
N GLU A 76 -0.25 -10.83 -20.48
CA GLU A 76 -0.96 -11.58 -19.42
C GLU A 76 -0.76 -10.94 -18.04
N ARG A 77 0.45 -10.46 -17.71
CA ARG A 77 0.72 -9.78 -16.43
C ARG A 77 0.04 -8.43 -16.36
N GLU A 78 0.04 -7.67 -17.45
CA GLU A 78 -0.65 -6.38 -17.52
C GLU A 78 -2.17 -6.53 -17.35
N GLU A 79 -2.75 -7.61 -17.91
CA GLU A 79 -4.16 -7.93 -17.72
C GLU A 79 -4.49 -8.24 -16.27
N PHE A 80 -3.73 -9.17 -15.68
CA PHE A 80 -3.87 -9.53 -14.28
C PHE A 80 -3.71 -8.32 -13.35
N LEU A 81 -2.70 -7.49 -13.60
CA LEU A 81 -2.41 -6.30 -12.80
C LEU A 81 -3.59 -5.33 -12.80
N ILE A 82 -4.15 -5.02 -13.97
CA ILE A 82 -5.24 -4.05 -14.07
C ILE A 82 -6.53 -4.60 -13.45
N GLU A 83 -6.84 -5.88 -13.66
CA GLU A 83 -7.97 -6.54 -12.98
C GLU A 83 -7.80 -6.44 -11.45
N ALA A 84 -6.62 -6.78 -10.93
CA ALA A 84 -6.31 -6.69 -9.51
C ALA A 84 -6.44 -5.25 -8.98
N CYS A 85 -5.98 -4.25 -9.72
CA CYS A 85 -6.09 -2.84 -9.36
C CYS A 85 -7.56 -2.39 -9.23
N TYR A 86 -8.44 -2.76 -10.17
CA TYR A 86 -9.88 -2.46 -10.06
C TYR A 86 -10.51 -3.16 -8.85
N LEU A 87 -10.23 -4.45 -8.67
CA LEU A 87 -10.76 -5.22 -7.54
C LEU A 87 -10.34 -4.64 -6.18
N MET A 88 -9.07 -4.22 -6.06
CA MET A 88 -8.55 -3.65 -4.81
C MET A 88 -9.12 -2.26 -4.51
N ARG A 89 -9.35 -1.44 -5.54
CA ARG A 89 -10.02 -0.14 -5.38
C ARG A 89 -11.42 -0.30 -4.80
N ASP A 90 -12.17 -1.30 -5.28
CA ASP A 90 -13.56 -1.52 -4.92
C ASP A 90 -13.71 -2.26 -3.58
N ARG A 91 -12.64 -2.86 -3.05
CA ARG A 91 -12.64 -3.60 -1.77
C ARG A 91 -12.87 -2.71 -0.54
N PHE A 92 -12.66 -1.40 -0.63
CA PHE A 92 -12.77 -0.45 0.50
C PHE A 92 -14.18 0.07 0.80
N GLU A 93 -15.22 -0.58 0.28
CA GLU A 93 -16.62 -0.24 0.56
C GLU A 93 -17.09 -0.62 1.98
N ALA A 94 -16.33 -1.47 2.67
CA ALA A 94 -16.60 -1.94 4.05
C ALA A 94 -18.02 -2.49 4.27
N ARG A 95 -18.65 -3.07 3.23
CA ARG A 95 -20.03 -3.59 3.25
C ARG A 95 -20.32 -4.50 4.44
N GLU A 96 -19.39 -5.41 4.74
CA GLU A 96 -19.52 -6.38 5.83
C GLU A 96 -19.54 -5.69 7.20
N VAL A 97 -18.84 -4.56 7.35
CA VAL A 97 -18.83 -3.76 8.58
C VAL A 97 -20.18 -3.09 8.76
N TRP A 98 -20.72 -2.45 7.71
CA TRP A 98 -22.04 -1.82 7.76
C TRP A 98 -23.14 -2.82 8.10
N GLN A 99 -23.10 -4.00 7.47
CA GLN A 99 -24.02 -5.09 7.75
C GLN A 99 -23.93 -5.55 9.21
N THR A 100 -22.71 -5.75 9.73
CA THR A 100 -22.49 -6.20 11.12
C THR A 100 -23.01 -5.19 12.14
N LEU A 101 -22.92 -3.89 11.82
CA LEU A 101 -23.44 -2.81 12.66
C LEU A 101 -24.96 -2.59 12.51
N GLY A 102 -25.64 -3.35 11.64
CA GLY A 102 -27.07 -3.19 11.38
C GLY A 102 -27.43 -1.91 10.63
N LEU A 103 -26.48 -1.33 9.89
CA LEU A 103 -26.66 -0.09 9.12
C LEU A 103 -27.14 -0.39 7.68
N PRO A 104 -27.86 0.54 7.03
CA PRO A 104 -28.31 0.37 5.64
C PRO A 104 -27.11 0.36 4.69
N VAL A 105 -26.68 -0.84 4.28
CA VAL A 105 -25.43 -1.07 3.54
C VAL A 105 -25.33 -0.20 2.28
N GLU A 106 -26.35 -0.20 1.43
CA GLU A 106 -26.30 0.54 0.16
C GLU A 106 -26.25 2.07 0.37
N GLU A 107 -26.97 2.60 1.37
CA GLU A 107 -26.91 4.03 1.71
C GLU A 107 -25.53 4.42 2.25
N CYS A 108 -24.93 3.57 3.09
CA CYS A 108 -23.57 3.79 3.60
C CYS A 108 -22.53 3.76 2.47
N VAL A 109 -22.64 2.81 1.53
CA VAL A 109 -21.75 2.70 0.37
C VAL A 109 -21.91 3.90 -0.54
N GLU A 110 -23.14 4.33 -0.83
CA GLU A 110 -23.40 5.53 -1.65
C GLU A 110 -22.80 6.79 -1.00
N PHE A 111 -23.01 6.96 0.30
CA PHE A 111 -22.42 8.07 1.05
C PHE A 111 -20.89 8.05 0.98
N GLN A 112 -20.29 6.88 1.18
CA GLN A 112 -18.85 6.70 1.10
C GLN A 112 -18.32 6.99 -0.32
N ASN A 113 -19.03 6.55 -1.35
CA ASN A 113 -18.64 6.78 -2.75
C ASN A 113 -18.70 8.25 -3.15
N ASN A 114 -19.60 9.02 -2.54
CA ASN A 114 -19.72 10.46 -2.75
C ASN A 114 -18.77 11.30 -1.88
N SER A 115 -18.18 10.72 -0.82
CA SER A 115 -17.27 11.42 0.08
C SER A 115 -15.97 11.86 -0.60
N PRO A 116 -15.62 13.16 -0.57
CA PRO A 116 -14.33 13.65 -1.09
C PRO A 116 -13.13 12.98 -0.42
N LEU A 117 -13.21 12.75 0.91
CA LEU A 117 -12.16 12.09 1.67
C LEU A 117 -11.90 10.67 1.15
N MET A 118 -12.96 9.92 0.86
CA MET A 118 -12.84 8.54 0.37
C MET A 118 -12.33 8.48 -1.07
N LYS A 119 -12.68 9.47 -1.90
CA LYS A 119 -12.12 9.62 -3.25
C LYS A 119 -10.61 9.87 -3.17
N THR A 120 -10.18 10.82 -2.33
CA THR A 120 -8.75 11.09 -2.11
C THR A 120 -8.02 9.87 -1.54
N PHE A 121 -8.61 9.18 -0.56
CA PHE A 121 -8.05 7.97 0.02
C PHE A 121 -7.83 6.89 -1.05
N ARG A 122 -8.86 6.55 -1.83
CA ARG A 122 -8.76 5.52 -2.89
C ARG A 122 -7.76 5.88 -3.97
N ASN A 123 -7.65 7.15 -4.36
CA ASN A 123 -6.62 7.58 -5.30
C ASN A 123 -5.22 7.43 -4.69
N GLY A 124 -5.05 7.86 -3.42
CA GLY A 124 -3.79 7.74 -2.69
C GLY A 124 -3.29 6.31 -2.54
N LEU A 125 -4.18 5.30 -2.60
CA LEU A 125 -3.80 3.88 -2.60
C LEU A 125 -2.86 3.51 -3.75
N PHE A 126 -2.98 4.19 -4.89
CA PHE A 126 -2.19 3.92 -6.08
C PHE A 126 -0.85 4.67 -6.12
N MET A 127 -0.61 5.59 -5.19
CA MET A 127 0.62 6.40 -5.12
C MET A 127 1.90 5.55 -5.08
N ARG A 128 1.82 4.35 -4.48
CA ARG A 128 2.96 3.42 -4.39
C ARG A 128 2.97 2.36 -5.48
N ILE A 129 1.80 1.98 -6.00
CA ILE A 129 1.66 0.92 -7.01
C ILE A 129 2.15 1.41 -8.37
N VAL A 130 1.65 2.56 -8.82
CA VAL A 130 1.90 3.11 -10.16
C VAL A 130 3.38 3.29 -10.49
N PRO A 131 4.22 3.94 -9.63
CA PRO A 131 5.63 4.11 -9.96
C PRO A 131 6.40 2.77 -9.96
N ILE A 132 6.01 1.79 -9.13
CA ILE A 132 6.63 0.46 -9.12
C ILE A 132 6.30 -0.29 -10.41
N VAL A 133 5.03 -0.25 -10.84
CA VAL A 133 4.59 -0.90 -12.08
C VAL A 133 5.33 -0.36 -13.30
N LYS A 134 5.57 0.95 -13.34
CA LYS A 134 6.42 1.58 -14.35
C LYS A 134 7.86 1.07 -14.29
N ASP A 135 8.43 1.02 -13.10
CA ASP A 135 9.82 0.63 -12.88
C ASP A 135 10.11 -0.85 -13.20
N ILE A 136 9.18 -1.76 -12.89
CA ILE A 136 9.31 -3.19 -13.26
C ILE A 136 9.06 -3.45 -14.75
N GLY A 137 8.65 -2.44 -15.52
CA GLY A 137 8.51 -2.51 -16.97
C GLY A 137 7.13 -2.97 -17.48
N LEU A 138 6.11 -3.06 -16.63
CA LEU A 138 4.72 -3.30 -17.04
C LEU A 138 4.03 -1.96 -17.36
N TRP A 139 4.44 -1.34 -18.46
CA TRP A 139 4.00 0.02 -18.85
C TRP A 139 3.42 0.09 -20.26
N GLY A 140 2.80 -1.00 -20.71
CA GLY A 140 2.11 -1.10 -21.99
C GLY A 140 0.88 -0.20 -22.08
N GLU A 141 0.21 -0.28 -23.22
CA GLU A 141 -1.00 0.52 -23.50
C GLU A 141 -2.15 0.19 -22.55
N LYS A 142 -2.33 -1.11 -22.22
CA LYS A 142 -3.41 -1.58 -21.34
C LYS A 142 -3.27 -0.98 -19.94
N VAL A 143 -2.08 -1.03 -19.35
CA VAL A 143 -1.80 -0.46 -18.03
C VAL A 143 -1.98 1.05 -18.02
N ARG A 144 -1.39 1.75 -19.00
CA ARG A 144 -1.49 3.22 -19.07
C ARG A 144 -2.93 3.68 -19.21
N LYS A 145 -3.73 3.02 -20.06
CA LYS A 145 -5.15 3.31 -20.23
C LYS A 145 -5.94 3.04 -18.95
N GLY A 146 -5.73 1.89 -18.30
CA GLY A 146 -6.40 1.59 -17.03
C GLY A 146 -6.09 2.61 -15.93
N TYR A 147 -4.83 3.04 -15.80
CA TYR A 147 -4.44 4.08 -14.85
C TYR A 147 -4.93 5.48 -15.21
N GLU A 148 -5.07 5.80 -16.49
CA GLU A 148 -5.72 7.03 -16.95
C GLU A 148 -7.21 7.03 -16.58
N GLU A 149 -7.94 5.94 -16.84
CA GLU A 149 -9.35 5.79 -16.47
C GLU A 149 -9.57 5.83 -14.95
N MET A 150 -8.62 5.29 -14.17
CA MET A 150 -8.62 5.40 -12.71
C MET A 150 -8.23 6.80 -12.20
N GLY A 151 -7.64 7.65 -13.03
CA GLY A 151 -7.18 8.99 -12.64
C GLY A 151 -5.92 8.99 -11.76
N VAL A 152 -5.07 7.97 -11.87
CA VAL A 152 -3.90 7.76 -11.00
C VAL A 152 -2.56 7.83 -11.76
N LEU A 153 -2.60 8.12 -13.06
CA LEU A 153 -1.43 8.15 -13.92
C LEU A 153 -0.37 9.17 -13.48
N GLU A 154 -0.77 10.23 -12.76
CA GLU A 154 0.15 11.25 -12.23
C GLU A 154 1.19 10.70 -11.25
N TYR A 155 0.87 9.61 -10.53
CA TYR A 155 1.80 8.96 -9.60
C TYR A 155 2.97 8.25 -10.30
N ALA A 156 2.96 8.14 -11.63
CA ALA A 156 4.05 7.55 -12.40
C ALA A 156 5.41 8.26 -12.24
N ASN A 157 5.42 9.46 -11.67
CA ASN A 157 6.63 10.25 -11.41
C ASN A 157 6.98 10.33 -9.92
N THR A 158 6.29 9.57 -9.07
CA THR A 158 6.57 9.50 -7.63
C THR A 158 7.90 8.80 -7.36
N ASP A 159 8.74 9.41 -6.51
CA ASP A 159 10.01 8.83 -6.07
C ASP A 159 9.77 7.78 -4.97
N VAL A 160 9.84 6.50 -5.35
CA VAL A 160 9.63 5.35 -4.46
C VAL A 160 10.72 5.27 -3.38
N GLU A 161 11.97 5.60 -3.72
CA GLU A 161 13.08 5.54 -2.76
C GLU A 161 12.94 6.62 -1.69
N ALA A 162 12.50 7.82 -2.08
CA ALA A 162 12.21 8.89 -1.14
C ALA A 162 11.07 8.51 -0.18
N LEU A 163 9.99 7.88 -0.69
CA LEU A 163 8.90 7.39 0.15
C LEU A 163 9.39 6.36 1.17
N GLN A 164 10.19 5.39 0.74
CA GLN A 164 10.73 4.35 1.62
C GLN A 164 11.66 4.93 2.70
N LYS A 165 12.56 5.85 2.32
CA LYS A 165 13.44 6.56 3.28
C LYS A 165 12.64 7.35 4.32
N ASN A 166 11.53 7.95 3.91
CA ASN A 166 10.65 8.69 4.81
C ASN A 166 9.97 7.75 5.82
N ASP A 167 9.47 6.60 5.39
CA ASP A 167 8.87 5.62 6.30
C ASP A 167 9.88 5.09 7.32
N ASP A 168 11.10 4.78 6.89
CA ASP A 168 12.21 4.37 7.76
C ASP A 168 12.63 5.47 8.74
N ALA A 169 12.55 6.74 8.34
CA ALA A 169 12.86 7.87 9.22
C ALA A 169 11.79 8.04 10.30
N ILE A 170 10.51 7.91 9.95
CA ILE A 170 9.40 8.02 10.89
C ILE A 170 9.45 6.89 11.93
N ALA A 171 9.71 5.65 11.50
CA ALA A 171 9.86 4.53 12.44
C ALA A 171 11.00 4.77 13.45
N ARG A 172 12.16 5.26 12.98
CA ARG A 172 13.30 5.60 13.85
C ARG A 172 13.01 6.74 14.83
N ASP A 173 12.26 7.76 14.39
CA ASP A 173 11.88 8.86 15.27
C ASP A 173 10.93 8.40 16.39
N LEU A 174 9.97 7.51 16.07
CA LEU A 174 9.10 6.91 17.08
C LEU A 174 9.88 6.08 18.11
N ASP A 175 10.89 5.32 17.67
CA ASP A 175 11.80 4.59 18.57
C ASP A 175 12.58 5.53 19.50
N ALA A 176 13.11 6.63 18.95
CA ALA A 176 13.86 7.61 19.71
C ALA A 176 12.99 8.26 20.80
N ARG A 177 11.75 8.64 20.46
CA ARG A 177 10.78 9.18 21.43
C ARG A 177 10.47 8.18 22.54
N ARG A 178 10.24 6.91 22.19
CA ARG A 178 9.96 5.84 23.17
C ARG A 178 11.15 5.63 24.12
N SER A 179 12.36 5.58 23.58
CA SER A 179 13.60 5.46 24.36
C SER A 179 13.78 6.64 25.33
N HIS A 180 13.51 7.85 24.85
CA HIS A 180 13.55 9.06 25.68
C HIS A 180 12.56 8.99 26.85
N VAL A 181 11.29 8.64 26.59
CA VAL A 181 10.26 8.49 27.63
C VAL A 181 10.69 7.46 28.67
N ARG A 182 11.19 6.29 28.23
CA ARG A 182 11.66 5.24 29.13
C ARG A 182 12.80 5.71 30.03
N LYS A 183 13.80 6.39 29.46
CA LYS A 183 14.93 6.93 30.22
C LYS A 183 14.48 7.96 31.27
N THR A 184 13.51 8.81 30.92
CA THR A 184 12.93 9.79 31.85
C THR A 184 12.19 9.11 33.01
N ILE A 185 11.43 8.05 32.75
CA ILE A 185 10.78 7.24 33.79
C ILE A 185 11.83 6.60 34.71
N GLU A 186 12.85 5.95 34.13
CA GLU A 186 13.93 5.30 34.90
C GLU A 186 14.68 6.31 35.79
N THR A 187 14.94 7.51 35.27
CA THR A 187 15.58 8.60 36.04
C THR A 187 14.69 9.09 37.18
N GLY A 188 13.38 9.22 36.93
CA GLY A 188 12.41 9.63 37.95
C GLY A 188 12.25 8.60 39.07
N ILE A 189 12.27 7.31 38.74
CA ILE A 189 12.26 6.21 39.73
C ILE A 189 13.54 6.26 40.58
N ALA A 190 14.71 6.36 39.94
CA ALA A 190 15.99 6.40 40.64
C ALA A 190 16.16 7.64 41.54
N ALA A 191 15.51 8.76 41.22
CA ALA A 191 15.52 9.97 42.06
C ALA A 191 14.54 9.90 43.24
N ALA A 192 13.62 8.93 43.25
CA ALA A 192 12.63 8.73 44.30
C ALA A 192 13.06 7.66 45.34
N GLU A 193 14.13 6.91 45.06
CA GLU A 193 14.83 5.98 45.98
C GLU A 193 15.93 6.70 46.77
#